data_AF-A0A852DI91-F1
#
_entry.id   AF-A0A852DI91-F1
#
_cell.length_a   1.000
_cell.length_b   1.000
_cell.length_c   1.000
_cell.angle_alpha   90.00
_cell.angle_beta   90.00
_cell.angle_gamma   90.00
#
_symmetry.space_group_name_H-M   'P 1'
#
loop_
_entity.id
_entity.type
_entity.pdbx_description
1 polymer ?
#
loop_
_entity_poly.entity_id
_entity_poly.type
_entity_poly.pdbx_seq_one_letter_code
_entity_poly.pdbx_strand_id
1 'polypeptide(L)'
;WALMLLLSVAIYGSHAPLLTLCKVDGAIPFSSTSVVVLVELTKLVLSVLWLLPGPREPLPAALCRRHAAPFALSALLYAANNNLVVHMQLFMDPSTFQVLSNLKIVSTALLYSLLLRRRLGPRRWLALLLLLAAGVTYSCGGLRGHGDPPGTRLHVTPVGLLLLSVYCLISGLSAVYTEAILKSQALPLGLQNVFLYFFGVLLNLMGSVWTGMEGGFLEGFSPWVLLVVLSQAL
;
A
#
# COMPACT_ATOMS: atom_id res chain seq x y z
N TRP A 1 10.25 17.20 8.52
CA TRP A 1 9.12 16.40 9.01
C TRP A 1 7.76 16.99 8.65
N ALA A 2 7.37 18.19 9.11
CA ALA A 2 6.05 18.76 8.79
C ALA A 2 5.78 18.93 7.28
N LEU A 3 6.77 19.45 6.54
CA LEU A 3 6.68 19.57 5.07
C LEU A 3 6.48 18.20 4.38
N MET A 4 7.24 17.18 4.82
CA MET A 4 7.10 15.81 4.28
C MET A 4 5.70 15.26 4.54
N LEU A 5 5.16 15.47 5.75
CA LEU A 5 3.81 15.02 6.10
C LEU A 5 2.73 15.72 5.27
N LEU A 6 2.82 17.05 5.11
CA LEU A 6 1.89 17.81 4.26
C LEU A 6 1.95 17.34 2.80
N LEU A 7 3.15 17.11 2.28
CA LEU A 7 3.34 16.61 0.92
C LEU A 7 2.75 15.20 0.76
N SER A 8 3.03 14.28 1.69
CA SER A 8 2.47 12.92 1.65
C SER A 8 0.95 12.90 1.74
N VAL A 9 0.35 13.77 2.57
CA VAL A 9 -1.11 13.90 2.66
C VAL A 9 -1.69 14.47 1.38
N ALA A 10 -1.06 15.49 0.79
CA ALA A 10 -1.50 16.06 -0.49
C ALA A 10 -1.42 15.03 -1.63
N ILE A 11 -0.32 14.29 -1.73
CA ILE A 11 -0.12 13.22 -2.71
C ILE A 11 -1.17 12.13 -2.52
N TYR A 12 -1.32 11.60 -1.31
CA TYR A 12 -2.29 10.53 -1.03
C TYR A 12 -3.74 10.98 -1.26
N GLY A 13 -4.06 12.22 -0.89
CA GLY A 13 -5.38 12.83 -1.13
C GLY A 13 -5.68 13.07 -2.61
N SER A 14 -4.65 13.40 -3.40
CA SER A 14 -4.79 13.63 -4.85
C SER A 14 -5.03 12.35 -5.66
N HIS A 15 -4.69 11.18 -5.12
CA HIS A 15 -4.77 9.91 -5.82
C HIS A 15 -6.18 9.56 -6.31
N ALA A 16 -7.20 9.70 -5.47
CA ALA A 16 -8.57 9.36 -5.86
C ALA A 16 -9.13 10.28 -6.97
N PRO A 17 -8.99 11.62 -6.88
CA PRO A 17 -9.32 12.52 -7.98
C PRO A 17 -8.55 12.20 -9.28
N LEU A 18 -7.24 11.96 -9.19
CA LEU A 18 -6.42 11.63 -10.36
C LEU A 18 -6.88 10.33 -11.03
N LEU A 19 -7.22 9.31 -10.25
CA LEU A 19 -7.81 8.07 -10.76
C LEU A 19 -9.15 8.32 -11.47
N THR A 20 -10.00 9.21 -10.95
CA THR A 20 -11.28 9.53 -11.61
C THR A 20 -11.08 10.23 -12.95
N LEU A 21 -10.04 11.04 -13.10
CA LEU A 21 -9.68 11.69 -14.37
C LEU A 21 -9.13 10.71 -15.41
N CYS A 22 -8.64 9.53 -14.97
CA CYS A 22 -8.18 8.49 -15.87
C CYS A 22 -9.30 7.60 -16.43
N LYS A 23 -10.55 7.75 -15.93
CA LYS A 23 -11.67 6.94 -16.40
C LYS A 23 -12.14 7.42 -17.78
N VAL A 24 -12.33 6.49 -18.70
CA VAL A 24 -12.94 6.72 -20.02
C VAL A 24 -14.24 5.93 -20.04
N ASP A 25 -15.35 6.61 -20.30
CA ASP A 25 -16.71 6.01 -20.29
C ASP A 25 -17.08 5.28 -18.99
N GLY A 26 -16.58 5.78 -17.86
CA GLY A 26 -16.83 5.22 -16.52
C GLY A 26 -15.98 4.00 -16.17
N ALA A 27 -15.22 3.45 -17.13
CA ALA A 27 -14.31 2.33 -16.94
C ALA A 27 -12.85 2.81 -16.80
N ILE A 28 -12.04 2.00 -16.11
CA ILE A 28 -10.59 2.21 -16.03
C ILE A 28 -9.99 1.44 -17.22
N PRO A 29 -9.42 2.13 -18.22
CA PRO A 29 -8.98 1.47 -19.47
C PRO A 29 -7.64 0.74 -19.33
N PHE A 30 -6.96 0.88 -18.18
CA PHE A 30 -5.65 0.29 -17.91
C PHE A 30 -5.70 -0.79 -16.83
N SER A 31 -4.76 -1.73 -16.90
CA SER A 31 -4.65 -2.77 -15.88
C SER A 31 -4.03 -2.25 -14.58
N SER A 32 -4.70 -2.52 -13.45
CA SER A 32 -4.21 -2.17 -12.11
C SER A 32 -2.84 -2.79 -11.79
N THR A 33 -2.54 -3.99 -12.29
CA THR A 33 -1.24 -4.64 -12.04
C THR A 33 -0.10 -3.91 -12.76
N SER A 34 -0.34 -3.39 -13.96
CA SER A 34 0.65 -2.69 -14.77
C SER A 34 1.05 -1.35 -14.13
N VAL A 35 0.07 -0.61 -13.61
CA VAL A 35 0.33 0.65 -12.87
C VAL A 35 1.16 0.39 -11.60
N VAL A 36 0.83 -0.65 -10.83
CA VAL A 36 1.60 -1.01 -9.63
C VAL A 36 3.05 -1.35 -9.99
N VAL A 37 3.28 -2.13 -11.04
CA VAL A 37 4.63 -2.45 -11.52
C VAL A 37 5.38 -1.19 -11.94
N LEU A 38 4.73 -0.27 -12.69
CA LEU A 38 5.36 0.99 -13.09
C LEU A 38 5.70 1.90 -11.89
N VAL A 39 4.84 1.96 -10.88
CA VAL A 39 5.10 2.73 -9.65
C VAL A 39 6.32 2.18 -8.93
N GLU A 40 6.38 0.86 -8.72
CA GLU A 40 7.53 0.20 -8.07
C GLU A 40 8.81 0.35 -8.90
N LEU A 41 8.72 0.26 -10.24
CA LEU A 41 9.85 0.49 -11.14
C LEU A 41 10.35 1.93 -11.07
N THR A 42 9.44 2.91 -11.03
CA THR A 42 9.78 4.33 -10.91
C THR A 42 10.48 4.60 -9.57
N LYS A 43 9.95 4.05 -8.46
CA LYS A 43 10.59 4.13 -7.14
C LYS A 43 11.98 3.49 -7.13
N LEU A 44 12.15 2.34 -7.81
CA LEU A 44 13.44 1.69 -7.96
C LEU A 44 14.43 2.58 -8.72
N VAL A 45 14.03 3.14 -9.86
CA VAL A 45 14.86 4.05 -10.66
C VAL A 45 15.26 5.28 -9.83
N LEU A 46 14.31 5.93 -9.15
CA LEU A 46 14.59 7.09 -8.30
C LEU A 46 15.55 6.73 -7.15
N SER A 47 15.40 5.53 -6.56
CA SER A 47 16.28 5.07 -5.48
C SER A 47 17.70 4.78 -5.97
N VAL A 48 17.84 4.22 -7.17
CA VAL A 48 19.15 4.01 -7.81
C VAL A 48 19.78 5.36 -8.17
N LEU A 49 19.03 6.28 -8.78
CA LEU A 49 19.51 7.63 -9.12
C LEU A 49 19.99 8.38 -7.86
N TRP A 50 19.29 8.23 -6.73
CA TRP A 50 19.70 8.80 -5.45
C TRP A 50 21.03 8.23 -4.91
N LEU A 51 21.37 6.98 -5.25
CA LEU A 51 22.62 6.34 -4.84
C LEU A 51 23.82 6.68 -5.74
N LEU A 52 23.59 7.10 -6.99
CA LEU A 52 24.66 7.39 -7.95
C LEU A 52 25.69 8.44 -7.47
N PRO A 53 25.31 9.51 -6.74
CA PRO A 53 26.27 10.52 -6.25
C PRO A 53 27.07 10.06 -5.02
N GLY A 54 26.73 8.94 -4.40
CA GLY A 54 27.32 8.50 -3.13
C GLY A 54 28.64 7.73 -3.27
N PRO A 55 29.41 7.57 -2.18
CA PRO A 55 30.62 6.76 -2.15
C PRO A 55 30.31 5.30 -2.54
N ARG A 56 31.09 4.74 -3.48
CA ARG A 56 30.95 3.36 -3.95
C ARG A 56 31.79 2.42 -3.11
N GLU A 57 31.35 2.10 -1.90
CA GLU A 57 31.92 0.97 -1.17
C GLU A 57 31.27 -0.34 -1.64
N PRO A 58 32.03 -1.26 -2.28
CA PRO A 58 31.47 -2.53 -2.72
C PRO A 58 31.13 -3.40 -1.50
N LEU A 59 29.85 -3.64 -1.26
CA LEU A 59 29.43 -4.63 -0.27
C LEU A 59 29.71 -6.05 -0.79
N PRO A 60 30.28 -6.95 0.03
CA PRO A 60 30.45 -8.35 -0.34
C PRO A 60 29.10 -8.99 -0.72
N ALA A 61 29.04 -9.72 -1.83
CA ALA A 61 27.79 -10.28 -2.37
C ALA A 61 27.04 -11.21 -1.39
N ALA A 62 27.78 -11.92 -0.51
CA ALA A 62 27.20 -12.75 0.54
C ALA A 62 26.50 -11.93 1.64
N LEU A 63 27.07 -10.76 1.97
CA LEU A 63 26.51 -9.82 2.93
C LEU A 63 25.24 -9.17 2.33
N CYS A 64 25.32 -8.77 1.07
CA CYS A 64 24.18 -8.26 0.30
C CYS A 64 22.99 -9.23 0.33
N ARG A 65 23.21 -10.53 0.11
CA ARG A 65 22.13 -11.54 0.13
C ARG A 65 21.46 -11.70 1.50
N ARG A 66 22.24 -11.69 2.58
CA ARG A 66 21.71 -11.77 3.96
C ARG A 66 20.89 -10.54 4.32
N HIS A 67 21.32 -9.36 3.89
CA HIS A 67 20.59 -8.12 4.12
C HIS A 67 19.38 -7.94 3.19
N ALA A 68 19.41 -8.52 1.98
CA ALA A 68 18.34 -8.46 1.00
C ALA A 68 17.15 -9.40 1.32
N ALA A 69 17.41 -10.59 1.86
CA ALA A 69 16.37 -11.57 2.22
C ALA A 69 15.20 -11.03 3.07
N PRO A 70 15.41 -10.23 4.14
CA PRO A 70 14.30 -9.64 4.90
C PRO A 70 13.45 -8.67 4.06
N PHE A 71 14.05 -7.93 3.12
CA PHE A 71 13.29 -7.07 2.19
C PHE A 71 12.43 -7.89 1.22
N ALA A 72 12.87 -9.08 0.82
CA ALA A 72 12.05 -10.00 0.02
C ALA A 72 10.79 -10.44 0.78
N LEU A 73 10.93 -10.79 2.06
CA LEU A 73 9.76 -11.13 2.90
C LEU A 73 8.83 -9.92 3.06
N SER A 74 9.39 -8.73 3.24
CA SER A 74 8.62 -7.48 3.32
C SER A 74 7.81 -7.22 2.05
N ALA A 75 8.45 -7.34 0.88
CA ALA A 75 7.81 -7.19 -0.41
C ALA A 75 6.75 -8.27 -0.66
N LEU A 76 6.98 -9.51 -0.19
CA LEU A 76 6.01 -10.60 -0.25
C LEU A 76 4.76 -10.29 0.58
N LEU A 77 4.92 -9.76 1.79
CA LEU A 77 3.79 -9.36 2.62
C LEU A 77 3.01 -8.20 1.97
N TYR A 78 3.68 -7.24 1.32
CA TYR A 78 3.01 -6.18 0.55
C TYR A 78 2.26 -6.72 -0.66
N ALA A 79 2.87 -7.62 -1.43
CA ALA A 79 2.22 -8.27 -2.57
C ALA A 79 1.00 -9.08 -2.13
N ALA A 80 1.13 -9.85 -1.05
CA ALA A 80 0.01 -10.59 -0.46
C ALA A 80 -1.11 -9.65 0.00
N ASN A 81 -0.76 -8.54 0.65
CA ASN A 81 -1.72 -7.52 1.08
C ASN A 81 -2.52 -6.97 -0.12
N ASN A 82 -1.84 -6.57 -1.19
CA ASN A 82 -2.45 -6.02 -2.39
C ASN A 82 -3.40 -7.03 -3.08
N ASN A 83 -2.97 -8.29 -3.20
CA ASN A 83 -3.81 -9.35 -3.78
C ASN A 83 -5.04 -9.65 -2.91
N LEU A 84 -4.87 -9.61 -1.59
CA LEU A 84 -5.97 -9.87 -0.66
C LEU A 84 -7.04 -8.77 -0.73
N VAL A 85 -6.66 -7.51 -0.94
CA VAL A 85 -7.63 -6.42 -1.21
C VAL A 85 -8.50 -6.75 -2.41
N VAL A 86 -7.89 -7.16 -3.53
CA VAL A 86 -8.63 -7.50 -4.76
C VAL A 86 -9.53 -8.71 -4.52
N HIS A 87 -9.00 -9.76 -3.89
CA HIS A 87 -9.79 -10.95 -3.56
C HIS A 87 -10.98 -10.65 -2.63
N MET A 88 -10.81 -9.73 -1.68
CA MET A 88 -11.87 -9.32 -0.76
C MET A 88 -13.03 -8.60 -1.45
N GLN A 89 -12.80 -7.94 -2.58
CA GLN A 89 -13.86 -7.31 -3.36
C GLN A 89 -14.86 -8.34 -3.95
N LEU A 90 -14.50 -9.63 -3.99
CA LEU A 90 -15.42 -10.70 -4.39
C LEU A 90 -16.44 -11.07 -3.30
N PHE A 91 -16.15 -10.76 -2.03
CA PHE A 91 -16.96 -11.16 -0.88
C PHE A 91 -17.62 -9.98 -0.15
N MET A 92 -17.25 -8.75 -0.52
CA MET A 92 -17.65 -7.54 0.18
C MET A 92 -17.64 -6.34 -0.76
N ASP A 93 -18.67 -5.49 -0.65
CA ASP A 93 -18.77 -4.27 -1.43
C ASP A 93 -17.62 -3.29 -1.12
N PRO A 94 -17.13 -2.52 -2.10
CA PRO A 94 -16.01 -1.59 -1.93
C PRO A 94 -16.20 -0.57 -0.79
N SER A 95 -17.44 -0.12 -0.58
CA SER A 95 -17.79 0.84 0.47
C SER A 95 -17.70 0.22 1.87
N THR A 96 -18.23 -0.99 2.04
CA THR A 96 -18.11 -1.78 3.28
C THR A 96 -16.65 -2.10 3.58
N PHE A 97 -15.88 -2.50 2.56
CA PHE A 97 -14.45 -2.73 2.67
C PHE A 97 -13.71 -1.48 3.14
N GLN A 98 -14.00 -0.31 2.58
CA GLN A 98 -13.35 0.94 2.94
C GLN A 98 -13.56 1.28 4.42
N VAL A 99 -14.79 1.21 4.92
CA VAL A 99 -15.12 1.47 6.34
C VAL A 99 -14.33 0.52 7.25
N LEU A 100 -14.40 -0.77 6.94
CA LEU A 100 -13.81 -1.83 7.75
C LEU A 100 -12.27 -1.88 7.67
N SER A 101 -11.70 -1.46 6.54
CA SER A 101 -10.25 -1.40 6.35
C SER A 101 -9.55 -0.39 7.26
N ASN A 102 -10.28 0.60 7.83
CA ASN A 102 -9.73 1.52 8.82
C ASN A 102 -9.25 0.79 10.09
N LEU A 103 -9.74 -0.43 10.35
CA LEU A 103 -9.27 -1.29 11.44
C LEU A 103 -7.79 -1.66 11.30
N LYS A 104 -7.22 -1.57 10.08
CA LYS A 104 -5.77 -1.72 9.85
C LYS A 104 -4.94 -0.76 10.68
N ILE A 105 -5.46 0.43 10.99
CA ILE A 105 -4.77 1.44 11.82
C ILE A 105 -4.54 0.89 13.23
N VAL A 106 -5.59 0.30 13.82
CA VAL A 106 -5.52 -0.32 15.15
C VAL A 106 -4.62 -1.56 15.12
N SER A 107 -4.76 -2.39 14.10
CA SER A 107 -3.90 -3.58 13.93
C SER A 107 -2.42 -3.21 13.81
N THR A 108 -2.09 -2.20 13.02
CA THR A 108 -0.72 -1.67 12.87
C THR A 108 -0.20 -1.13 14.20
N ALA A 109 -1.02 -0.38 14.95
CA ALA A 109 -0.61 0.14 16.26
C ALA A 109 -0.36 -0.96 17.29
N LEU A 110 -1.20 -2.00 17.31
CA LEU A 110 -1.03 -3.18 18.16
C LEU A 110 0.25 -3.95 17.79
N LEU A 111 0.44 -4.26 16.51
CA LEU A 111 1.63 -4.94 16.02
C LEU A 111 2.89 -4.10 16.25
N TYR A 112 2.81 -2.78 16.11
CA TYR A 112 3.90 -1.87 16.44
C TYR A 112 4.27 -1.95 17.93
N SER A 113 3.27 -1.96 18.82
CA SER A 113 3.50 -2.11 20.25
C SER A 113 4.10 -3.48 20.59
N LEU A 114 3.71 -4.55 19.89
CA LEU A 114 4.18 -5.92 20.11
C LEU A 114 5.59 -6.16 19.54
N LEU A 115 5.82 -5.88 18.25
CA LEU A 115 7.10 -6.14 17.57
C LEU A 115 8.20 -5.17 18.01
N LEU A 116 7.93 -3.86 18.11
CA LEU A 116 8.94 -2.87 18.51
C LEU A 116 9.01 -2.68 20.03
N ARG A 117 8.21 -3.43 20.80
CA ARG A 117 8.13 -3.39 22.29
C ARG A 117 7.96 -1.98 22.87
N ARG A 118 7.32 -1.07 22.12
CA ARG A 118 7.04 0.30 22.57
C ARG A 118 5.64 0.39 23.15
N ARG A 119 5.52 0.71 24.44
CA ARG A 119 4.21 0.90 25.08
C ARG A 119 3.55 2.19 24.58
N LEU A 120 2.30 2.08 24.11
CA LEU A 120 1.46 3.23 23.76
C LEU A 120 0.79 3.78 25.03
N GLY A 121 1.05 5.05 25.35
CA GLY A 121 0.38 5.72 26.46
C GLY A 121 -1.11 5.98 26.17
N PRO A 122 -1.92 6.27 27.21
CA PRO A 122 -3.38 6.43 27.09
C PRO A 122 -3.79 7.55 26.12
N ARG A 123 -3.01 8.64 26.04
CA ARG A 123 -3.24 9.73 25.07
C ARG A 123 -3.09 9.28 23.62
N ARG A 124 -2.15 8.38 23.33
CA ARG A 124 -1.95 7.82 21.97
C ARG A 124 -3.05 6.85 21.60
N TRP A 125 -3.52 6.07 22.57
CA TRP A 125 -4.72 5.24 22.41
C TRP A 125 -5.96 6.07 22.11
N LEU A 126 -6.18 7.17 22.83
CA LEU A 126 -7.27 8.10 22.54
C LEU A 126 -7.16 8.69 21.13
N ALA A 127 -5.96 9.12 20.71
CA ALA A 127 -5.73 9.62 19.35
C ALA A 127 -6.03 8.55 18.28
N LEU A 128 -5.68 7.28 18.53
CA LEU A 128 -6.01 6.16 17.63
C LEU A 128 -7.52 5.92 17.53
N LEU A 129 -8.23 5.98 18.66
CA LEU A 129 -9.69 5.86 18.69
C LEU A 129 -10.37 7.02 17.95
N LEU A 130 -9.90 8.25 18.15
CA LEU A 130 -10.39 9.43 17.42
C LEU A 130 -10.12 9.31 15.92
N LEU A 131 -8.94 8.81 15.53
CA LEU A 131 -8.60 8.60 14.12
C LEU A 131 -9.48 7.52 13.48
N LEU A 132 -9.75 6.43 14.18
CA LEU A 132 -10.70 5.40 13.75
C LEU A 132 -12.10 5.98 13.58
N ALA A 133 -12.58 6.75 14.56
CA ALA A 133 -13.88 7.38 14.53
C ALA A 133 -14.01 8.33 13.33
N ALA A 134 -12.99 9.15 13.06
CA ALA A 134 -12.93 10.03 11.89
C ALA A 134 -12.93 9.26 10.56
N GLY A 135 -12.19 8.15 10.47
CA GLY A 135 -12.17 7.30 9.27
C GLY A 135 -13.53 6.65 8.98
N VAL A 136 -14.22 6.18 10.02
CA VAL A 136 -15.57 5.61 9.93
C VAL A 136 -16.59 6.69 9.55
N THR A 137 -16.58 7.87 10.18
CA THR A 137 -17.52 8.95 9.85
C THR A 137 -17.31 9.49 8.43
N TYR A 138 -16.06 9.63 7.97
CA TYR A 138 -15.76 9.98 6.58
C TYR A 138 -16.34 8.95 5.60
N SER A 139 -16.12 7.66 5.87
CA SER A 139 -16.59 6.57 5.02
C SER A 139 -18.12 6.45 5.00
N CYS A 140 -18.78 6.69 6.14
CA CYS A 140 -20.25 6.75 6.23
C CYS A 140 -20.85 8.01 5.58
N GLY A 141 -20.12 9.14 5.57
CA GLY A 141 -20.55 10.36 4.88
C GLY A 141 -20.60 10.18 3.36
N GLY A 142 -19.65 9.44 2.78
CA GLY A 142 -19.64 9.11 1.35
C GLY A 142 -20.77 8.20 0.90
N LEU A 143 -21.38 7.43 1.81
CA LEU A 143 -22.53 6.55 1.54
C LEU A 143 -23.87 7.30 1.42
N ARG A 144 -23.95 8.58 1.81
CA ARG A 144 -25.20 9.37 1.83
C ARG A 144 -25.41 10.22 0.56
N GLY A 145 -24.79 9.85 -0.56
CA GLY A 145 -25.07 10.44 -1.87
C GLY A 145 -26.52 10.17 -2.29
N HIS A 146 -27.21 11.18 -2.82
CA HIS A 146 -28.63 11.17 -3.17
C HIS A 146 -29.08 9.93 -3.97
N GLY A 147 -29.97 9.10 -3.40
CA GLY A 147 -30.91 8.29 -4.19
C GLY A 147 -31.03 6.79 -3.98
N ASP A 148 -30.53 6.18 -2.90
CA ASP A 148 -30.65 4.71 -2.71
C ASP A 148 -31.80 4.30 -1.75
N PRO A 149 -32.59 3.23 -2.05
CA PRO A 149 -33.77 2.80 -1.30
C PRO A 149 -33.41 2.18 0.07
N PRO A 150 -34.39 1.95 0.97
CA PRO A 150 -34.15 1.47 2.34
C PRO A 150 -33.70 -0.01 2.33
N GLY A 151 -32.42 -0.26 2.05
CA GLY A 151 -31.96 -1.62 1.81
C GLY A 151 -30.45 -1.83 1.73
N THR A 152 -29.60 -0.83 1.98
CA THR A 152 -28.14 -0.98 2.06
C THR A 152 -27.75 -1.78 3.32
N ARG A 153 -28.14 -3.05 3.38
CA ARG A 153 -27.67 -4.00 4.37
C ARG A 153 -26.20 -4.23 4.06
N LEU A 154 -25.32 -3.83 4.98
CA LEU A 154 -23.92 -4.25 4.99
C LEU A 154 -23.88 -5.77 4.74
N HIS A 155 -23.52 -6.20 3.53
CA HIS A 155 -23.39 -7.61 3.21
C HIS A 155 -22.05 -8.11 3.74
N VAL A 156 -21.98 -8.27 5.06
CA VAL A 156 -20.79 -8.80 5.74
C VAL A 156 -20.98 -10.30 5.89
N THR A 157 -20.39 -11.06 4.97
CA THR A 157 -20.26 -12.50 5.17
C THR A 157 -19.27 -12.77 6.31
N PRO A 158 -19.50 -13.80 7.15
CA PRO A 158 -18.55 -14.17 8.20
C PRO A 158 -17.17 -14.53 7.64
N VAL A 159 -17.13 -15.06 6.41
CA VAL A 159 -15.90 -15.31 5.64
C VAL A 159 -15.21 -13.99 5.27
N GLY A 160 -15.96 -12.99 4.81
CA GLY A 160 -15.43 -11.65 4.53
C GLY A 160 -14.85 -10.96 5.77
N LEU A 161 -15.47 -11.14 6.94
CA LEU A 161 -14.94 -10.61 8.22
C LEU A 161 -13.64 -11.31 8.65
N LEU A 162 -13.55 -12.62 8.45
CA LEU A 162 -12.32 -13.39 8.69
C LEU A 162 -11.19 -12.91 7.75
N LEU A 163 -11.47 -12.82 6.45
CA LEU A 163 -10.55 -12.30 5.43
C LEU A 163 -10.09 -10.88 5.75
N LEU A 164 -10.99 -10.01 6.21
CA LEU A 164 -10.65 -8.65 6.65
C LEU A 164 -9.71 -8.64 7.85
N SER A 165 -9.95 -9.52 8.81
CA SER A 165 -9.09 -9.63 9.99
C SER A 165 -7.68 -10.04 9.58
N VAL A 166 -7.56 -11.04 8.69
CA VAL A 166 -6.29 -11.48 8.11
C VAL A 166 -5.63 -10.34 7.32
N TYR A 167 -6.38 -9.63 6.49
CA TYR A 167 -5.91 -8.46 5.73
C TYR A 167 -5.36 -7.37 6.65
N CYS A 168 -6.08 -7.00 7.71
CA CYS A 168 -5.63 -5.98 8.65
C CYS A 168 -4.34 -6.41 9.35
N LEU A 169 -4.21 -7.69 9.71
CA LEU A 169 -3.00 -8.25 10.32
C LEU A 169 -1.82 -8.26 9.35
N ILE A 170 -2.01 -8.72 8.11
CA ILE A 170 -0.95 -8.72 7.08
C ILE A 170 -0.53 -7.29 6.73
N SER A 171 -1.48 -6.37 6.61
CA SER A 171 -1.21 -4.95 6.37
C SER A 171 -0.45 -4.31 7.52
N GLY A 172 -0.80 -4.61 8.77
CA GLY A 172 -0.06 -4.10 9.92
C GLY A 172 1.31 -4.76 10.07
N LEU A 173 1.41 -6.06 9.81
CA LEU A 173 2.65 -6.82 9.92
C LEU A 173 3.66 -6.36 8.86
N SER A 174 3.25 -6.21 7.59
CA SER A 174 4.10 -5.68 6.52
C SER A 174 4.66 -4.30 6.88
N ALA A 175 3.80 -3.37 7.32
CA ALA A 175 4.23 -2.02 7.68
C ALA A 175 5.25 -2.02 8.84
N VAL A 176 4.94 -2.71 9.93
CA VAL A 176 5.78 -2.75 11.13
C VAL A 176 7.07 -3.54 10.88
N TYR A 177 7.01 -4.62 10.11
CA TYR A 177 8.18 -5.40 9.73
C TYR A 177 9.13 -4.62 8.82
N THR A 178 8.60 -3.91 7.82
CA THR A 178 9.40 -3.00 6.97
C THR A 178 10.13 -1.97 7.82
N GLU A 179 9.42 -1.33 8.75
CA GLU A 179 10.01 -0.34 9.65
C GLU A 179 11.08 -0.94 10.57
N ALA A 180 10.85 -2.17 11.08
CA ALA A 180 11.82 -2.87 11.91
C ALA A 180 13.10 -3.23 11.13
N ILE A 181 12.97 -3.67 9.87
CA ILE A 181 14.14 -3.93 9.01
C ILE A 181 14.88 -2.63 8.73
N LEU A 182 14.16 -1.57 8.34
CA LEU A 182 14.75 -0.27 8.02
C LEU A 182 15.57 0.30 9.19
N LYS A 183 15.11 0.08 10.42
CA LYS A 183 15.79 0.53 11.64
C LYS A 183 16.89 -0.40 12.14
N SER A 184 16.89 -1.68 11.76
CA SER A 184 17.87 -2.66 12.23
C SER A 184 19.14 -2.73 11.38
N GLN A 185 19.06 -2.33 10.11
CA GLN A 185 20.18 -2.37 9.19
C GLN A 185 20.98 -1.07 9.20
N ALA A 186 22.30 -1.16 9.36
CA ALA A 186 23.23 -0.02 9.26
C ALA A 186 23.57 0.36 7.80
N LEU A 187 22.63 0.16 6.87
CA LEU A 187 22.79 0.43 5.45
C LEU A 187 22.20 1.80 5.10
N PRO A 188 22.70 2.50 4.06
CA PRO A 188 22.08 3.73 3.61
C PRO A 188 20.65 3.48 3.13
N LEU A 189 19.71 4.36 3.50
CA LEU A 189 18.28 4.21 3.18
C LEU A 189 18.01 3.99 1.69
N GLY A 190 18.77 4.65 0.81
CA GLY A 190 18.66 4.44 -0.63
C GLY A 190 18.89 2.98 -1.04
N LEU A 191 19.90 2.31 -0.46
CA LEU A 191 20.21 0.91 -0.77
C LEU A 191 19.14 -0.04 -0.22
N GLN A 192 18.61 0.26 0.96
CA GLN A 192 17.51 -0.49 1.55
C GLN A 192 16.24 -0.38 0.69
N ASN A 193 15.94 0.82 0.18
CA ASN A 193 14.85 1.06 -0.76
C ASN A 193 15.06 0.33 -2.08
N VAL A 194 16.29 0.28 -2.61
CA VAL A 194 16.60 -0.51 -3.82
C VAL A 194 16.27 -1.99 -3.60
N PHE A 195 16.66 -2.60 -2.48
CA PHE A 195 16.29 -3.99 -2.22
C PHE A 195 14.77 -4.18 -2.11
N LEU A 196 14.09 -3.30 -1.40
CA LEU A 196 12.64 -3.36 -1.23
C LEU A 196 11.91 -3.28 -2.57
N TYR A 197 12.22 -2.27 -3.39
CA TYR A 197 11.56 -2.05 -4.68
C TYR A 197 11.98 -3.08 -5.72
N PHE A 198 13.22 -3.60 -5.67
CA PHE A 198 13.64 -4.70 -6.54
C PHE A 198 12.78 -5.95 -6.34
N PHE A 199 12.60 -6.39 -5.09
CA PHE A 199 11.70 -7.51 -4.80
C PHE A 199 10.24 -7.16 -5.04
N GLY A 200 9.83 -5.91 -4.82
CA GLY A 200 8.50 -5.40 -5.15
C GLY A 200 8.17 -5.54 -6.63
N VAL A 201 9.06 -5.07 -7.52
CA VAL A 201 8.91 -5.22 -8.97
C VAL A 201 8.87 -6.69 -9.36
N LEU A 202 9.79 -7.51 -8.84
CA LEU A 202 9.85 -8.94 -9.15
C LEU A 202 8.53 -9.66 -8.81
N LEU A 203 8.01 -9.45 -7.59
CA LEU A 203 6.80 -10.11 -7.11
C LEU A 203 5.54 -9.61 -7.81
N ASN A 204 5.43 -8.30 -8.09
CA ASN A 204 4.29 -7.77 -8.84
C ASN A 204 4.30 -8.23 -10.30
N LEU A 205 5.47 -8.35 -10.92
CA LEU A 205 5.60 -8.90 -12.28
C LEU A 205 5.20 -10.38 -12.31
N MET A 206 5.70 -11.18 -11.35
CA MET A 206 5.30 -12.58 -11.19
C MET A 206 3.79 -12.72 -10.98
N GLY A 207 3.19 -11.87 -10.13
CA GLY A 207 1.75 -11.82 -9.91
C GLY A 207 0.99 -11.49 -11.21
N SER A 208 1.44 -10.48 -11.94
CA SER A 208 0.82 -10.08 -13.21
C SER A 208 0.86 -11.18 -14.28
N VAL A 209 1.95 -11.96 -14.33
CA VAL A 209 2.05 -13.12 -15.25
C VAL A 209 1.12 -14.24 -14.80
N TRP A 210 1.01 -14.48 -13.49
CA TRP A 210 0.17 -15.54 -12.93
C TRP A 210 -1.32 -15.31 -13.13
N THR A 211 -1.79 -14.07 -12.99
CA THR A 211 -3.21 -13.72 -13.15
C THR A 211 -3.66 -13.72 -14.61
N GLY A 212 -2.73 -13.81 -15.56
CA GLY A 212 -3.00 -13.66 -16.99
C GLY A 212 -3.16 -12.18 -17.34
N MET A 213 -2.32 -11.67 -18.23
CA MET A 213 -2.45 -10.31 -18.73
C MET A 213 -3.60 -10.27 -19.74
N GLU A 214 -4.78 -9.86 -19.29
CA GLU A 214 -5.89 -9.51 -20.18
C GLU A 214 -5.59 -8.15 -20.83
N GLY A 215 -4.85 -8.16 -21.95
CA GLY A 215 -4.49 -6.97 -22.71
C GLY A 215 -2.99 -6.65 -22.72
N GLY A 216 -2.62 -5.60 -23.46
CA GLY A 216 -1.25 -5.08 -23.52
C GLY A 216 -0.85 -4.40 -22.20
N PHE A 217 0.41 -4.55 -21.79
CA PHE A 217 0.94 -3.95 -20.55
C PHE A 217 0.75 -2.42 -20.48
N LEU A 218 0.73 -1.76 -21.63
CA LEU A 218 0.58 -0.31 -21.78
C LEU A 218 -0.76 0.08 -22.43
N GLU A 219 -1.73 -0.83 -22.47
CA GLU A 219 -3.03 -0.56 -23.05
C GLU A 219 -3.82 0.42 -22.16
N GLY A 220 -4.46 1.41 -22.78
CA GLY A 220 -5.21 2.45 -22.07
C GLY A 220 -4.35 3.49 -21.33
N PHE A 221 -3.04 3.55 -21.57
CA PHE A 221 -2.17 4.54 -20.94
C PHE A 221 -2.46 5.96 -21.45
N SER A 222 -2.89 6.83 -20.54
CA SER A 222 -3.06 8.26 -20.78
C SER A 222 -2.02 9.08 -19.99
N PRO A 223 -1.79 10.37 -20.34
CA PRO A 223 -0.92 11.25 -19.57
C PRO A 223 -1.32 11.35 -18.09
N TRP A 224 -2.61 11.18 -17.78
CA TRP A 224 -3.12 11.14 -16.42
C TRP A 224 -2.65 9.90 -15.66
N VAL A 225 -2.55 8.75 -16.32
CA VAL A 225 -1.99 7.52 -15.72
C VAL A 225 -0.52 7.72 -15.39
N LEU A 226 0.26 8.38 -16.26
CA LEU A 226 1.64 8.72 -15.97
C LEU A 226 1.76 9.67 -14.76
N LEU A 227 0.86 10.66 -14.67
CA LEU A 227 0.80 11.57 -13.52
C LEU A 227 0.46 10.81 -12.22
N VAL A 228 -0.46 9.84 -12.27
CA VAL A 228 -0.74 8.94 -11.14
C VAL A 228 0.51 8.16 -10.75
N VAL A 229 1.20 7.53 -11.71
CA VAL A 229 2.42 6.75 -11.46
C VAL A 229 3.50 7.61 -10.80
N LEU A 230 3.76 8.80 -11.35
CA LEU A 230 4.76 9.73 -10.83
C LEU A 230 4.38 10.25 -9.44
N SER A 231 3.11 10.62 -9.22
CA SER A 231 2.64 11.09 -7.93
C SER A 231 2.77 10.01 -6.84
N GLN A 232 2.52 8.75 -7.18
CA GLN A 232 2.63 7.63 -6.24
C GLN A 232 4.06 7.14 -6.02
N ALA A 233 4.97 7.46 -6.93
CA ALA A 233 6.37 7.12 -6.80
C ALA A 233 7.17 8.11 -5.93
N LEU A 234 6.64 9.32 -5.72
CA LEU A 234 7.25 10.40 -4.95
C LEU A 234 6.86 10.35 -3.46
#